data_AF-A0A3R7PAE8-F1
#
_entry.id   AF-A0A3R7PAE8-F1
#
_cell.length_a   1.000
_cell.length_b   1.000
_cell.length_c   1.000
_cell.angle_alpha   90.00
_cell.angle_beta   90.00
_cell.angle_gamma   90.00
#
_symmetry.space_group_name_H-M   'P 1'
#
loop_
_entity.id
_entity.type
_entity.pdbx_description
1 polymer ?
#
loop_
_entity_poly.entity_id
_entity_poly.type
_entity_poly.pdbx_seq_one_letter_code
_entity_poly.pdbx_strand_id
1 'polypeptide(L)' 'MRSLIFLFYFVATAFSFGLAIASAEDRPNVIIVMTDDQGFGDLGVHGNDQIDTPNLDSFTKESL' A
#
# COMPACT_ATOMS: atom_id res chain seq x y z
N MET A 1 32.66 -27.26 -17.93
CA MET A 1 31.99 -27.90 -16.77
C MET A 1 32.20 -27.11 -15.46
N ARG A 2 33.43 -26.76 -15.06
CA ARG A 2 33.70 -26.00 -13.82
C ARG A 2 33.12 -24.57 -13.84
N SER A 3 33.19 -23.88 -14.99
CA SER A 3 32.63 -22.52 -15.16
C SER A 3 31.09 -22.47 -15.06
N LEU A 4 30.37 -23.51 -15.50
CA LEU A 4 28.91 -23.60 -15.32
C LEU A 4 28.51 -23.71 -13.84
N ILE A 5 29.31 -24.45 -13.06
CA ILE A 5 29.08 -24.63 -11.62
C ILE A 5 29.26 -23.28 -10.89
N PHE A 6 30.31 -22.52 -11.23
CA PHE A 6 30.51 -21.17 -10.66
C PHE A 6 29.40 -20.20 -11.04
N LEU A 7 28.92 -20.24 -12.29
CA LEU A 7 27.79 -19.41 -12.72
C LEU A 7 26.50 -19.77 -11.98
N PHE A 8 26.23 -21.07 -11.78
CA PHE A 8 25.08 -21.54 -11.03
C PHE A 8 25.13 -21.06 -9.57
N TYR A 9 26.28 -21.19 -8.90
CA TYR A 9 26.44 -20.68 -7.54
C TYR A 9 26.30 -19.16 -7.46
N PHE A 10 26.84 -18.43 -8.43
CA PHE A 10 26.69 -16.96 -8.48
C PHE A 10 25.21 -16.54 -8.61
N VAL A 11 24.47 -17.18 -9.53
CA VAL A 11 23.04 -16.92 -9.73
C VAL A 11 22.21 -17.29 -8.50
N ALA A 12 22.49 -18.45 -7.88
CA ALA A 12 21.79 -18.88 -6.67
C ALA A 12 22.02 -17.93 -5.48
N THR A 13 23.24 -17.39 -5.36
CA THR A 13 23.59 -16.43 -4.30
C THR A 13 22.91 -15.08 -4.54
N ALA A 14 22.92 -14.58 -5.79
CA ALA A 14 22.25 -13.33 -6.14
C ALA A 14 20.72 -13.41 -5.94
N PHE A 15 20.11 -14.55 -6.29
CA PHE A 15 18.68 -14.78 -6.09
C PHE A 15 18.29 -14.79 -4.60
N SER A 16 19.11 -15.43 -3.76
CA SER A 16 18.87 -15.49 -2.31
C SER A 16 18.97 -14.11 -1.65
N PHE A 17 19.86 -13.25 -2.15
CA PHE A 17 20.02 -11.88 -1.62
C PHE A 17 18.84 -10.97 -1.99
N GLY A 18 18.22 -11.16 -3.16
CA GLY A 18 17.05 -10.39 -3.58
C GLY A 18 15.78 -10.67 -2.76
N LEU A 19 15.64 -11.87 -2.20
CA LEU A 19 14.48 -12.26 -1.38
C LEU A 19 14.45 -11.57 -0.01
N ALA A 20 15.62 -11.20 0.54
CA ALA A 20 15.73 -10.62 1.87
C ALA A 20 15.26 -9.16 1.98
N ILE A 21 15.08 -8.47 0.84
CA ILE A 21 14.66 -7.07 0.79
C ILE A 21 13.13 -6.92 0.90
N ALA A 22 12.38 -8.01 0.75
CA ALA A 22 10.91 -8.00 0.80
C ALA A 22 10.32 -8.10 2.22
N SER A 23 11.04 -7.62 3.24
CA SER A 23 10.45 -7.37 4.55
C SER A 23 9.58 -6.13 4.44
N ALA A 24 8.27 -6.30 4.26
CA ALA A 24 7.34 -5.23 4.60
C ALA A 24 7.65 -4.78 6.04
N GLU A 25 7.66 -3.47 6.31
CA GLU A 25 7.76 -3.03 7.70
C GLU A 25 6.57 -3.64 8.47
N ASP A 26 6.86 -4.50 9.45
CA ASP A 26 5.84 -5.12 10.31
C ASP A 26 5.01 -4.06 11.08
N ARG A 27 5.45 -2.80 11.05
CA ARG A 27 4.79 -1.66 11.65
C ARG A 27 4.22 -0.76 10.55
N PRO A 28 2.89 -0.73 10.36
CA PRO A 28 2.29 0.17 9.38
C PRO A 28 2.45 1.63 9.81
N ASN A 29 2.45 2.52 8.82
CA ASN A 29 2.28 3.95 9.05
C ASN A 29 0.82 4.22 9.42
N VAL A 30 0.60 5.02 10.47
CA VAL A 30 -0.74 5.42 10.91
C VAL A 30 -0.92 6.91 10.64
N ILE A 31 -1.91 7.25 9.82
CA ILE A 31 -2.30 8.63 9.53
C ILE A 31 -3.73 8.81 10.05
N ILE A 32 -3.93 9.77 10.96
CA ILE A 32 -5.25 10.16 11.45
C ILE A 32 -5.63 11.46 10.77
N VAL A 33 -6.73 11.43 10.02
CA VAL A 33 -7.34 12.62 9.42
C VAL A 33 -8.62 12.90 10.19
N MET A 34 -8.72 14.11 10.73
CA MET A 34 -9.87 14.57 11.50
C MET A 34 -10.30 15.92 10.97
N THR A 35 -11.58 16.03 10.65
CA THR A 35 -12.22 17.28 10.25
C THR A 35 -12.91 17.89 11.47
N ASP A 36 -12.99 19.22 11.49
CA ASP A 36 -13.75 19.95 12.51
C ASP A 36 -15.21 20.07 12.03
N ASP A 37 -16.16 19.81 12.93
CA ASP A 37 -17.62 19.94 12.72
C ASP A 37 -18.22 19.33 11.44
N GLN A 38 -17.54 18.39 10.78
CA GLN A 38 -18.10 17.75 9.58
C GLN A 38 -19.32 16.89 9.94
N GLY A 39 -20.45 17.21 9.33
CA GLY A 39 -21.69 16.49 9.52
C GLY A 39 -21.67 15.15 8.79
N PHE A 40 -22.46 14.19 9.31
CA PHE A 40 -22.61 12.89 8.64
C PHE A 40 -23.14 13.04 7.21
N GLY A 41 -24.07 13.97 6.98
CA GLY A 41 -24.64 14.20 5.65
C GLY A 41 -23.73 14.93 4.67
N ASP A 42 -22.50 15.31 5.04
CA ASP A 42 -21.64 16.16 4.19
C ASP A 42 -20.83 15.36 3.16
N LEU A 43 -20.73 14.05 3.32
CA LEU A 43 -19.93 13.19 2.43
C LEU A 43 -20.75 12.66 1.25
N GLY A 44 -20.14 12.67 0.07
CA GLY A 44 -20.71 12.07 -1.14
C GLY A 44 -21.04 10.59 -0.96
N VAL A 45 -20.19 9.84 -0.25
CA VAL A 45 -20.44 8.43 0.09
C VAL A 45 -21.70 8.21 0.96
N HIS A 46 -22.18 9.24 1.64
CA HIS A 46 -23.45 9.21 2.39
C HIS A 46 -24.64 9.72 1.58
N GLY A 47 -24.47 9.98 0.28
CA GLY A 47 -25.53 10.37 -0.65
C GLY A 47 -25.70 11.88 -0.83
N ASN A 48 -24.72 12.69 -0.42
CA ASN A 48 -24.72 14.12 -0.69
C ASN A 48 -24.33 14.38 -2.16
N ASP A 49 -25.22 15.00 -2.94
CA ASP A 49 -25.00 15.33 -4.36
C ASP A 49 -24.60 16.80 -4.60
N GLN A 50 -24.47 17.59 -3.54
CA GLN A 50 -24.11 19.02 -3.59
C GLN A 50 -22.65 19.29 -3.21
N ILE A 51 -22.05 18.43 -2.37
CA ILE A 51 -20.68 18.59 -1.87
C ILE A 51 -19.78 17.53 -2.51
N ASP A 52 -18.78 18.00 -3.26
CA ASP A 52 -17.80 17.12 -3.90
C ASP A 52 -16.72 16.66 -2.91
N THR A 53 -16.71 15.35 -2.58
CA THR A 53 -15.69 14.71 -1.72
C THR A 53 -14.89 13.60 -2.42
N PRO A 54 -14.38 13.81 -3.65
CA PRO A 54 -13.91 12.72 -4.52
C PRO A 54 -12.78 11.87 -3.93
N ASN A 55 -11.89 12.47 -3.13
CA ASN A 55 -10.79 11.74 -2.48
C ASN A 55 -11.29 10.83 -1.34
N LEU A 56 -12.25 11.29 -0.53
CA LEU A 56 -12.84 10.50 0.56
C LEU A 56 -13.75 9.40 -0.01
N ASP A 57 -14.47 9.71 -1.10
CA ASP A 57 -15.32 8.75 -1.79
C ASP A 57 -14.50 7.64 -2.46
N SER A 58 -13.34 7.97 -3.04
CA SER A 58 -12.39 6.97 -3.55
C SER A 58 -11.78 6.14 -2.43
N PHE A 59 -11.34 6.79 -1.35
CA PHE A 59 -10.74 6.12 -0.20
C PHE A 59 -11.69 5.08 0.42
N THR A 60 -12.99 5.36 0.47
CA THR A 60 -13.98 4.39 0.98
C THR A 60 -14.06 3.13 0.12
N LYS A 61 -13.84 3.22 -1.21
CA LYS A 61 -13.83 2.06 -2.12
C LYS A 61 -12.58 1.19 -1.98
N GLU A 62 -11.52 1.73 -1.40
CA GLU A 62 -10.27 1.03 -1.10
C GLU A 62 -10.31 0.34 0.29
N SER A 63 -11.41 0.51 1.03
CA SER A 63 -11.66 -0.12 2.33
C SER A 63 -12.46 -1.42 2.19
N LEU A 64 -12.37 -2.30 3.20
CA LEU A 64 -13.05 -3.61 3.26
C LEU A 64 -14.52 -3.51 3.66
#